data_AF-A0A927RJY4-F1
#
_entry.id   AF-A0A927RJY4-F1
#
_cell.length_a   1.000
_cell.length_b   1.000
_cell.length_c   1.000
_cell.angle_alpha   90.00
_cell.angle_beta   90.00
_cell.angle_gamma   90.00
#
_symmetry.space_group_name_H-M   'P 1'
#
loop_
_entity.id
_entity.type
_entity.pdbx_description
1 polymer ?
#
loop_
_entity_poly.entity_id
_entity_poly.type
_entity_poly.pdbx_seq_one_letter_code
_entity_poly.pdbx_strand_id
1 'polypeptide(L)'
;MIFKNTFKLLLSNFNLTYKILLHKLIAFLLAIGIAGTIGEPFLMHLAENKVFDYILNETIYLFENINIGNIFIYIKTIFNEIIIVIQNLNLSLLINALVAICTFFVIYKLISGLSELAVIDCLNGNMSSKTKLSFFKSLISKMFKSFSMSIIKFIISIPVIISLGFLFYYGFIFYDIYGGVAKILIPFVMFSLFVLVIGFYLSLIAGFSSSIIVNGEGVFKSLKRGFSAINKKYFRVLSTSIIIVFLLTISNLFLAAYSFFASLILTLPMTTLILCLFKIVTYYECNGMRYYVGENIRTPLRVCEQDKMKKLKYIV
;
A
#
# COMPACT_ATOMS: atom_id res chain seq x y z
N MET A 1 -8.82 -9.01 -17.05
CA MET A 1 -10.08 -9.41 -16.37
C MET A 1 -10.09 -9.12 -14.87
N ILE A 2 -9.03 -9.45 -14.12
CA ILE A 2 -8.93 -9.16 -12.66
C ILE A 2 -9.19 -7.67 -12.38
N PHE A 3 -8.47 -6.78 -13.08
CA PHE A 3 -8.60 -5.32 -12.92
C PHE A 3 -10.04 -4.79 -13.12
N LYS A 4 -10.71 -5.17 -14.22
CA LYS A 4 -12.11 -4.76 -14.50
C LYS A 4 -13.06 -5.16 -13.38
N ASN A 5 -12.88 -6.34 -12.80
CA ASN A 5 -13.74 -6.84 -11.74
C ASN A 5 -13.44 -6.17 -10.40
N THR A 6 -12.17 -5.91 -10.10
CA THR A 6 -11.76 -5.10 -8.96
C THR A 6 -12.45 -3.73 -9.00
N PHE A 7 -12.50 -3.07 -10.16
CA PHE A 7 -13.15 -1.76 -10.28
C PHE A 7 -14.67 -1.81 -10.10
N LYS A 8 -15.35 -2.81 -10.69
CA LYS A 8 -16.80 -3.00 -10.47
C LYS A 8 -17.13 -3.25 -8.99
N LEU A 9 -16.34 -4.09 -8.33
CA LEU A 9 -16.51 -4.40 -6.91
C LEU A 9 -16.17 -3.20 -6.01
N LEU A 10 -15.29 -2.30 -6.46
CA LEU A 10 -15.01 -1.06 -5.76
C LEU A 10 -16.25 -0.18 -5.72
N LEU A 11 -16.92 0.02 -6.86
CA LEU A 11 -18.12 0.86 -6.93
C LEU A 11 -19.25 0.29 -6.04
N SER A 12 -19.43 -1.03 -6.03
CA SER A 12 -20.46 -1.65 -5.18
C SER A 12 -20.16 -1.60 -3.68
N ASN A 13 -18.89 -1.42 -3.30
CA ASN A 13 -18.44 -1.43 -1.91
C ASN A 13 -17.82 -0.09 -1.47
N PHE A 14 -18.13 1.00 -2.17
CA PHE A 14 -17.50 2.30 -1.92
C PHE A 14 -17.71 2.77 -0.48
N ASN A 15 -18.83 2.43 0.17
CA ASN A 15 -19.05 2.78 1.58
C ASN A 15 -17.95 2.26 2.54
N LEU A 16 -17.22 1.20 2.19
CA LEU A 16 -16.09 0.74 3.01
C LEU A 16 -14.91 1.72 3.01
N THR A 17 -14.77 2.59 2.01
CA THR A 17 -13.68 3.59 1.96
C THR A 17 -13.75 4.55 3.14
N TYR A 18 -14.94 5.04 3.50
CA TYR A 18 -15.13 5.94 4.65
C TYR A 18 -14.81 5.27 5.98
N LYS A 19 -15.12 3.97 6.13
CA LYS A 19 -14.78 3.22 7.35
C LYS A 19 -13.27 3.01 7.47
N ILE A 20 -12.59 2.73 6.34
CA ILE A 20 -11.13 2.64 6.28
C ILE A 20 -10.48 3.99 6.58
N LEU A 21 -11.04 5.08 6.05
CA LEU A 21 -10.59 6.45 6.33
C LEU A 21 -10.56 6.72 7.83
N LEU A 22 -11.71 6.51 8.49
CA LEU A 22 -11.85 6.78 9.93
C LEU A 22 -10.86 5.93 10.74
N HIS A 23 -10.73 4.63 10.43
CA HIS A 23 -9.74 3.76 11.09
C HIS A 23 -8.31 4.26 10.90
N LYS A 24 -7.94 4.66 9.69
CA LYS A 24 -6.59 5.15 9.38
C LYS A 24 -6.30 6.49 10.06
N LEU A 25 -7.27 7.38 10.15
CA LEU A 25 -7.12 8.64 10.88
C LEU A 25 -6.86 8.40 12.36
N ILE A 26 -7.62 7.49 12.99
CA ILE A 26 -7.38 7.09 14.39
C ILE A 26 -5.97 6.48 14.54
N ALA A 27 -5.59 5.57 13.65
CA ALA A 27 -4.28 4.94 13.67
C ALA A 27 -3.14 5.96 13.52
N PHE A 28 -3.33 6.97 12.67
CA PHE A 28 -2.38 8.04 12.44
C PHE A 28 -2.24 8.96 13.66
N LEU A 29 -3.36 9.40 14.24
CA LEU A 29 -3.37 10.24 15.44
C LEU A 29 -2.71 9.54 16.63
N LEU A 30 -2.97 8.25 16.84
CA LEU A 30 -2.33 7.46 17.89
C LEU A 30 -0.82 7.32 17.65
N ALA A 31 -0.40 7.07 16.41
CA ALA A 31 1.01 6.98 16.07
C ALA A 31 1.74 8.30 16.28
N ILE A 32 1.14 9.43 15.88
CA ILE A 32 1.70 10.77 16.14
C ILE A 32 1.76 11.08 17.63
N GLY A 33 0.70 10.80 18.40
CA GLY A 33 0.70 11.09 19.83
C GLY A 33 1.82 10.37 20.57
N ILE A 34 2.02 9.09 20.30
CA ILE A 34 3.06 8.30 20.96
C ILE A 34 4.46 8.65 20.43
N ALA A 35 4.64 8.77 19.12
CA ALA A 35 5.94 9.09 18.56
C ALA A 35 6.36 10.54 18.83
N GLY A 36 5.42 11.47 18.87
CA GLY A 36 5.66 12.89 19.14
C GLY A 36 6.07 13.16 20.59
N THR A 37 5.50 12.42 21.55
CA THR A 37 5.91 12.50 22.96
C THR A 37 7.31 11.94 23.19
N ILE A 38 7.67 10.84 22.50
CA ILE A 38 9.03 10.29 22.57
C ILE A 38 10.05 11.19 21.83
N GLY A 39 9.61 11.75 20.69
CA GLY A 39 10.41 12.57 19.79
C GLY A 39 10.43 14.07 20.11
N GLU A 40 9.85 14.49 21.24
CA GLU A 40 9.77 15.91 21.63
C GLU A 40 11.09 16.68 21.50
N PRO A 41 12.25 16.20 22.03
CA PRO A 41 13.48 16.97 21.93
C PRO A 41 13.99 17.09 20.49
N PHE A 42 13.69 16.11 19.63
CA PHE A 42 14.00 16.20 18.21
C PHE A 42 13.09 17.19 17.48
N LEU A 43 11.79 17.20 17.81
CA LEU A 43 10.82 18.14 17.23
C LEU A 43 11.15 19.60 17.63
N MET A 44 11.57 19.84 18.86
CA MET A 44 12.05 21.15 19.30
C MET A 44 13.27 21.59 18.51
N HIS A 45 14.25 20.70 18.31
CA HIS A 45 15.44 21.00 17.53
C HIS A 45 15.12 21.29 16.05
N LEU A 46 14.14 20.61 15.46
CA LEU A 46 13.65 20.92 14.11
C LEU A 46 12.97 22.29 14.03
N ALA A 47 12.22 22.66 15.07
CA ALA A 47 11.56 23.96 15.15
C ALA A 47 12.58 25.10 15.32
N GLU A 48 13.60 24.92 16.15
CA GLU A 48 14.70 25.88 16.33
C GLU A 48 15.46 26.13 15.03
N ASN A 49 15.70 25.08 14.24
CA ASN A 49 16.37 25.16 12.94
C ASN A 49 15.44 25.63 11.80
N LYS A 50 14.20 26.03 12.09
CA LYS A 50 13.19 26.49 11.11
C LYS A 50 12.96 25.54 9.94
N VAL A 51 13.18 24.23 10.15
CA VAL A 51 13.00 23.22 9.10
C VAL A 51 11.55 23.16 8.64
N PHE A 52 10.60 23.36 9.56
CA PHE A 52 9.17 23.39 9.23
C PHE A 52 8.81 24.57 8.33
N ASP A 53 9.36 25.76 8.60
CA ASP A 53 9.15 26.94 7.77
C ASP A 53 9.77 26.75 6.39
N TYR A 54 10.96 26.14 6.32
CA TYR A 54 11.60 25.79 5.06
C TYR A 54 10.73 24.85 4.22
N ILE A 55 10.24 23.75 4.82
CA ILE A 55 9.35 22.80 4.13
C ILE A 55 8.06 23.50 3.66
N LEU A 56 7.43 24.31 4.52
CA LEU A 56 6.21 25.03 4.16
C LEU A 56 6.45 25.97 2.98
N ASN A 57 7.51 26.78 3.03
CA ASN A 57 7.85 27.71 1.96
C ASN A 57 8.14 26.97 0.65
N GLU A 58 8.98 25.93 0.66
CA GLU A 58 9.26 25.12 -0.52
C GLU A 58 7.98 24.46 -1.08
N THR A 59 7.06 24.01 -0.23
CA THR A 59 5.77 23.49 -0.70
C THR A 59 4.89 24.55 -1.35
N ILE A 60 4.87 25.78 -0.82
CA ILE A 60 4.14 26.90 -1.42
C ILE A 60 4.76 27.27 -2.79
N TYR A 61 6.08 27.39 -2.86
CA TYR A 61 6.79 27.67 -4.12
C TYR A 61 6.57 26.58 -5.18
N LEU A 62 6.50 25.31 -4.76
CA LEU A 62 6.12 24.17 -5.60
C LEU A 62 4.76 24.38 -6.28
N PHE A 63 3.80 24.94 -5.55
CA PHE A 63 2.44 25.18 -6.02
C PHE A 63 2.30 26.42 -6.90
N GLU A 64 3.09 27.46 -6.63
CA GLU A 64 3.12 28.65 -7.47
C GLU A 64 3.80 28.40 -8.82
N ASN A 65 4.78 27.48 -8.86
CA ASN A 65 5.60 27.20 -10.05
C ASN A 65 5.53 25.74 -10.49
N ILE A 66 4.32 25.20 -10.69
CA ILE A 66 4.11 23.80 -11.08
C ILE A 66 4.70 23.54 -12.47
N ASN A 67 5.92 23.00 -12.48
CA ASN A 67 6.59 22.44 -13.64
C ASN A 67 7.17 21.07 -13.24
N ILE A 68 6.96 20.06 -14.09
CA ILE A 68 7.39 18.67 -13.85
C ILE A 68 8.90 18.58 -13.57
N GLY A 69 9.71 19.41 -14.25
CA GLY A 69 11.16 19.48 -14.00
C GLY A 69 11.50 20.03 -12.62
N ASN A 70 10.71 21.01 -12.14
CA ASN A 70 10.93 21.64 -10.84
C ASN A 70 10.52 20.71 -9.69
N ILE A 71 9.44 19.92 -9.84
CA ILE A 71 8.97 18.99 -8.80
C ILE A 71 10.08 18.06 -8.31
N PHE A 72 10.86 17.50 -9.25
CA PHE A 72 11.94 16.60 -8.89
C PHE A 72 13.08 17.32 -8.15
N ILE A 73 13.40 18.55 -8.57
CA ILE A 73 14.41 19.39 -7.92
C ILE A 73 13.96 19.71 -6.49
N TYR A 74 12.69 20.07 -6.28
CA TYR A 74 12.16 20.38 -4.95
C TYR A 74 12.13 19.16 -4.01
N ILE A 75 11.73 17.99 -4.51
CA ILE A 75 11.79 16.76 -3.70
C ILE A 75 13.24 16.49 -3.29
N LYS A 76 14.19 16.73 -4.19
CA LYS A 76 15.62 16.57 -3.93
C LYS A 76 16.14 17.59 -2.92
N THR A 77 15.77 18.87 -3.01
CA THR A 77 16.23 19.90 -2.05
C THR A 77 15.75 19.58 -0.65
N ILE A 78 14.46 19.25 -0.48
CA ILE A 78 13.91 18.80 0.81
C ILE A 78 14.66 17.58 1.34
N PHE A 79 14.93 16.60 0.48
CA PHE A 79 15.65 15.39 0.89
C PHE A 79 17.09 15.68 1.34
N ASN A 80 17.80 16.56 0.62
CA ASN A 80 19.15 16.97 0.98
C ASN A 80 19.18 17.77 2.28
N GLU A 81 18.24 18.69 2.49
CA GLU A 81 18.12 19.44 3.75
C GLU A 81 17.88 18.51 4.94
N ILE A 82 17.01 17.51 4.79
CA ILE A 82 16.80 16.49 5.84
C ILE A 82 18.11 15.75 6.15
N ILE A 83 18.91 15.39 5.12
CA ILE A 83 20.20 14.73 5.32
C ILE A 83 21.18 15.65 6.06
N ILE A 84 21.27 16.92 5.67
CA ILE A 84 22.16 17.91 6.31
C ILE A 84 21.78 18.09 7.78
N VAL A 85 20.49 18.24 8.07
CA VAL A 85 19.99 18.34 9.44
C VAL A 85 20.37 17.10 10.25
N ILE A 86 20.18 15.89 9.70
CA ILE A 86 20.54 14.63 10.37
C ILE A 86 22.06 14.53 10.61
N GLN A 87 22.90 14.97 9.68
CA GLN A 87 24.36 14.94 9.80
C GLN A 87 24.87 15.87 10.91
N ASN A 88 24.16 16.97 11.17
CA ASN A 88 24.54 17.95 12.19
C ASN A 88 23.98 17.63 13.59
N LEU A 89 23.25 16.51 13.76
CA LEU A 89 22.70 16.12 15.06
C LEU A 89 23.77 15.56 16.00
N ASN A 90 23.70 15.96 17.28
CA ASN A 90 24.39 15.26 18.35
C ASN A 90 23.91 13.80 18.44
N LEU A 91 24.81 12.88 18.83
CA LEU A 91 24.51 11.44 18.91
C LEU A 91 23.25 11.13 19.74
N SER A 92 23.03 11.85 20.85
CA SER A 92 21.84 11.71 21.70
C SER A 92 20.54 12.10 20.98
N LEU A 93 20.55 13.22 20.25
CA LEU A 93 19.39 13.69 19.46
C LEU A 93 19.13 12.77 18.27
N LEU A 94 20.19 12.25 17.64
CA LEU A 94 20.07 11.29 16.55
C LEU A 94 19.45 9.97 17.02
N ILE A 95 19.86 9.45 18.18
CA ILE A 95 19.24 8.25 18.77
C ILE A 95 17.77 8.53 19.09
N ASN A 96 17.44 9.68 19.68
CA ASN A 96 16.05 10.03 19.96
C ASN A 96 15.22 10.10 18.66
N ALA A 97 15.72 10.79 17.63
CA ALA A 97 15.06 10.89 16.33
C ALA A 97 14.81 9.51 15.70
N LEU A 98 15.81 8.62 15.74
CA LEU A 98 15.66 7.25 15.24
C LEU A 98 14.60 6.46 16.01
N VAL A 99 14.58 6.57 17.35
CA VAL A 99 13.56 5.90 18.18
C VAL A 99 12.17 6.47 17.89
N ALA A 100 12.01 7.78 17.75
CA ALA A 100 10.74 8.42 17.43
C ALA A 100 10.22 7.99 16.04
N ILE A 101 11.09 7.97 15.03
CA ILE A 101 10.74 7.53 13.67
C ILE A 101 10.38 6.04 13.68
N CYS A 102 11.17 5.19 14.35
CA CYS A 102 10.89 3.76 14.44
C CYS A 102 9.58 3.47 15.16
N THR A 103 9.32 4.13 16.29
CA THR A 103 8.07 3.99 17.03
C THR A 103 6.86 4.41 16.20
N PHE A 104 6.95 5.54 15.49
CA PHE A 104 5.91 5.98 14.55
C PHE A 104 5.61 4.90 13.51
N PHE A 105 6.64 4.42 12.79
CA PHE A 105 6.44 3.44 11.71
C PHE A 105 5.88 2.12 12.23
N VAL A 106 6.39 1.62 13.36
CA VAL A 106 5.92 0.37 13.97
C VAL A 106 4.46 0.49 14.40
N ILE A 107 4.12 1.52 15.18
CA ILE A 107 2.76 1.72 15.69
C ILE A 107 1.78 1.93 14.54
N TYR A 108 2.11 2.83 13.61
CA TYR A 108 1.24 3.12 12.47
C TYR A 108 1.02 1.87 11.60
N LYS A 109 2.07 1.10 11.29
CA LYS A 109 1.93 -0.13 10.48
C LYS A 109 1.11 -1.20 11.20
N LEU A 110 1.31 -1.37 12.50
CA LEU A 110 0.56 -2.35 13.29
C LEU A 110 -0.93 -1.98 13.37
N ILE A 111 -1.27 -0.76 13.77
CA ILE A 111 -2.66 -0.33 13.94
C ILE A 111 -3.36 -0.20 12.58
N SER A 112 -2.72 0.42 11.59
CA SER A 112 -3.31 0.52 10.24
C SER A 112 -3.52 -0.85 9.61
N GLY A 113 -2.65 -1.83 9.89
CA GLY A 113 -2.74 -3.19 9.38
C GLY A 113 -3.97 -3.97 9.89
N LEU A 114 -4.53 -3.59 11.05
CA LEU A 114 -5.73 -4.23 11.62
C LEU A 114 -6.95 -4.16 10.69
N SER A 115 -7.06 -3.08 9.92
CA SER A 115 -8.19 -2.90 9.00
C SER A 115 -8.21 -3.90 7.85
N GLU A 116 -7.05 -4.44 7.44
CA GLU A 116 -6.94 -5.20 6.20
C GLU A 116 -7.77 -6.49 6.22
N LEU A 117 -7.67 -7.30 7.28
CA LEU A 117 -8.46 -8.52 7.39
C LEU A 117 -9.95 -8.23 7.54
N ALA A 118 -10.30 -7.15 8.24
CA ALA A 118 -11.70 -6.74 8.40
C ALA A 118 -12.32 -6.35 7.06
N VAL A 119 -11.59 -5.62 6.22
CA VAL A 119 -12.03 -5.28 4.86
C VAL A 119 -12.17 -6.54 4.02
N ILE A 120 -11.17 -7.41 4.01
CA ILE A 120 -11.19 -8.64 3.18
C ILE A 120 -12.33 -9.56 3.61
N ASP A 121 -12.67 -9.62 4.88
CA ASP A 121 -13.82 -10.36 5.36
C ASP A 121 -15.15 -9.80 4.86
N CYS A 122 -15.33 -8.47 4.95
CA CYS A 122 -16.51 -7.82 4.41
C CYS A 122 -16.65 -8.06 2.90
N LEU A 123 -15.53 -7.99 2.18
CA LEU A 123 -15.47 -8.30 0.75
C LEU A 123 -15.79 -9.78 0.48
N ASN A 124 -15.26 -10.69 1.30
CA ASN A 124 -15.51 -12.11 1.20
C ASN A 124 -16.99 -12.46 1.39
N GLY A 125 -17.66 -11.88 2.40
CA GLY A 125 -19.10 -12.06 2.61
C GLY A 125 -19.92 -11.59 1.40
N ASN A 126 -19.58 -10.41 0.88
CA ASN A 126 -20.24 -9.87 -0.31
C ASN A 126 -19.97 -10.72 -1.58
N MET A 127 -18.75 -11.22 -1.76
CA MET A 127 -18.35 -11.99 -2.95
C MET A 127 -18.80 -13.46 -2.92
N SER A 128 -18.91 -14.07 -1.74
CA SER A 128 -19.25 -15.50 -1.59
C SER A 128 -20.74 -15.74 -1.43
N SER A 129 -21.44 -14.87 -0.69
CA SER A 129 -22.84 -15.08 -0.30
C SER A 129 -23.72 -13.83 -0.43
N LYS A 130 -23.21 -12.74 -1.01
CA LYS A 130 -23.88 -11.43 -1.05
C LYS A 130 -24.29 -10.90 0.34
N THR A 131 -23.58 -11.31 1.39
CA THR A 131 -23.88 -10.91 2.77
C THR A 131 -23.09 -9.67 3.19
N LYS A 132 -23.80 -8.63 3.61
CA LYS A 132 -23.18 -7.40 4.14
C LYS A 132 -22.72 -7.61 5.58
N LEU A 133 -21.44 -7.88 5.77
CA LEU A 133 -20.83 -7.95 7.09
C LEU A 133 -20.50 -6.54 7.63
N SER A 134 -20.63 -6.37 8.95
CA SER A 134 -20.26 -5.13 9.61
C SER A 134 -18.74 -5.04 9.81
N PHE A 135 -18.14 -3.95 9.36
CA PHE A 135 -16.70 -3.68 9.46
C PHE A 135 -16.19 -3.77 10.90
N PHE A 136 -16.85 -3.10 11.86
CA PHE A 136 -16.41 -3.10 13.26
C PHE A 136 -16.50 -4.48 13.92
N LYS A 137 -17.56 -5.23 13.62
CA LYS A 137 -17.68 -6.63 14.10
C LYS A 137 -16.54 -7.49 13.55
N SER A 138 -16.21 -7.32 12.27
CA SER A 138 -15.10 -8.04 11.66
C SER A 138 -13.74 -7.62 12.25
N LEU A 139 -13.54 -6.33 12.48
CA LEU A 139 -12.33 -5.78 13.07
C LEU A 139 -12.06 -6.34 14.48
N ILE A 140 -13.07 -6.34 15.35
CA ILE A 140 -12.94 -6.86 16.71
C ILE A 140 -12.71 -8.38 16.69
N SER A 141 -13.53 -9.13 15.95
CA SER A 141 -13.43 -10.60 15.92
C SER A 141 -12.11 -11.13 15.36
N LYS A 142 -11.41 -10.34 14.53
CA LYS A 142 -10.16 -10.73 13.86
C LYS A 142 -8.95 -9.93 14.32
N MET A 143 -9.07 -9.15 15.40
CA MET A 143 -8.01 -8.25 15.86
C MET A 143 -6.68 -8.97 16.06
N PHE A 144 -6.66 -10.08 16.82
CA PHE A 144 -5.44 -10.83 17.10
C PHE A 144 -4.78 -11.41 15.84
N LYS A 145 -5.58 -12.01 14.94
CA LYS A 145 -5.06 -12.53 13.67
C LYS A 145 -4.51 -11.40 12.80
N SER A 146 -5.16 -10.24 12.80
CA SER A 146 -4.74 -9.06 12.05
C SER A 146 -3.43 -8.47 12.59
N PHE A 147 -3.27 -8.47 13.91
CA PHE A 147 -2.06 -8.01 14.57
C PHE A 147 -0.86 -8.89 14.21
N SER A 148 -0.96 -10.21 14.40
CA SER A 148 0.11 -11.15 14.03
C SER A 148 0.47 -11.08 12.54
N MET A 149 -0.53 -10.93 11.68
CA MET A 149 -0.34 -10.73 10.25
C MET A 149 0.40 -9.42 9.93
N SER A 150 0.08 -8.35 10.64
CA SER A 150 0.73 -7.04 10.46
C SER A 150 2.21 -7.10 10.83
N ILE A 151 2.58 -7.83 11.89
CA ILE A 151 3.98 -8.08 12.26
C ILE A 151 4.72 -8.79 11.13
N ILE A 152 4.15 -9.90 10.61
CA ILE A 152 4.80 -10.66 9.53
C ILE A 152 4.98 -9.80 8.28
N LYS A 153 3.98 -8.99 7.92
CA LYS A 153 4.07 -8.08 6.78
C LYS A 153 5.07 -6.97 6.98
N PHE A 154 5.21 -6.47 8.21
CA PHE A 154 6.21 -5.49 8.56
C PHE A 154 7.61 -6.07 8.33
N ILE A 155 7.88 -7.28 8.84
CA ILE A 155 9.16 -7.98 8.62
C ILE A 155 9.45 -8.17 7.13
N ILE A 156 8.46 -8.64 6.35
CA ILE A 156 8.60 -8.81 4.90
C ILE A 156 8.81 -7.47 4.18
N SER A 157 8.33 -6.35 4.74
CA SER A 157 8.50 -5.03 4.15
C SER A 157 9.87 -4.39 4.43
N ILE A 158 10.63 -4.85 5.43
CA ILE A 158 11.93 -4.25 5.78
C ILE A 158 12.90 -4.21 4.58
N PRO A 159 13.15 -5.33 3.85
CA PRO A 159 14.05 -5.30 2.69
C PRO A 159 13.56 -4.36 1.57
N VAL A 160 12.24 -4.19 1.45
CA VAL A 160 11.61 -3.33 0.45
C VAL A 160 11.77 -1.86 0.82
N ILE A 161 11.65 -1.51 2.11
CA ILE A 161 11.89 -0.14 2.59
C ILE A 161 13.36 0.23 2.39
N ILE A 162 14.28 -0.69 2.72
CA ILE A 162 15.72 -0.50 2.54
C ILE A 162 16.06 -0.30 1.05
N SER A 163 15.51 -1.14 0.15
CA SER A 163 15.78 -1.01 -1.28
C SER A 163 15.23 0.29 -1.88
N LEU A 164 14.07 0.76 -1.41
CA LEU A 164 13.54 2.07 -1.78
C LEU A 164 14.43 3.21 -1.27
N GLY A 165 14.94 3.11 -0.04
CA GLY A 165 15.88 4.09 0.52
C GLY A 165 17.15 4.23 -0.34
N PHE A 166 17.75 3.10 -0.72
CA PHE A 166 18.90 3.08 -1.64
C PHE A 166 18.56 3.66 -3.01
N LEU A 167 17.39 3.34 -3.56
CA LEU A 167 16.93 3.88 -4.84
C LEU A 167 16.85 5.41 -4.81
N PHE A 168 16.27 6.00 -3.77
CA PHE A 168 16.18 7.46 -3.64
C PHE A 168 17.56 8.09 -3.44
N TYR A 169 18.37 7.55 -2.54
CA TYR A 169 19.71 8.09 -2.24
C TYR A 169 20.60 8.11 -3.50
N TYR A 170 20.77 6.97 -4.17
CA TYR A 170 21.59 6.90 -5.39
C TYR A 170 20.93 7.64 -6.56
N GLY A 171 19.60 7.63 -6.65
CA GLY A 171 18.86 8.35 -7.68
C GLY A 171 19.14 9.85 -7.66
N PHE A 172 19.16 10.47 -6.47
CA PHE A 172 19.49 11.89 -6.34
C PHE A 172 20.97 12.21 -6.60
N ILE A 173 21.89 11.33 -6.18
CA ILE A 173 23.33 11.48 -6.50
C ILE A 173 23.55 11.45 -8.01
N PHE A 174 22.97 10.49 -8.72
CA PHE A 174 23.11 10.41 -10.17
C PHE A 174 22.50 11.61 -10.89
N TYR A 175 21.42 12.20 -10.34
CA TYR A 175 20.82 13.40 -10.91
C TYR A 175 21.77 14.61 -10.90
N ASP A 176 22.63 14.71 -9.89
CA ASP A 176 23.61 15.80 -9.78
C ASP A 176 24.84 15.59 -10.65
N ILE A 177 25.31 14.35 -10.75
CA ILE A 177 26.52 14.01 -11.51
C ILE A 177 26.28 14.16 -13.01
N TYR A 178 25.12 13.71 -13.51
CA TYR A 178 24.85 13.65 -14.94
C TYR A 178 24.07 14.89 -15.45
N GLY A 179 24.65 15.58 -16.43
CA GLY A 179 24.02 16.70 -17.14
C GLY A 179 23.13 16.28 -18.33
N GLY A 180 22.41 17.25 -18.88
CA GLY A 180 21.67 17.08 -20.15
C GLY A 180 20.48 16.12 -20.07
N VAL A 181 20.37 15.22 -21.06
CA VAL A 181 19.25 14.27 -21.23
C VAL A 181 19.09 13.34 -20.01
N ALA A 182 20.18 13.04 -19.29
CA ALA A 182 20.16 12.21 -18.11
C ALA A 182 19.25 12.77 -17.00
N LYS A 183 19.13 14.10 -16.87
CA LYS A 183 18.25 14.74 -15.87
C LYS A 183 16.77 14.44 -16.10
N ILE A 184 16.36 14.15 -17.34
CA ILE A 184 14.98 13.76 -17.67
C ILE A 184 14.77 12.27 -17.46
N LEU A 185 15.78 11.45 -17.81
CA LEU A 185 15.70 10.00 -17.71
C LEU A 185 15.73 9.48 -16.28
N ILE A 186 16.53 10.09 -15.39
CA ILE A 186 16.71 9.62 -14.00
C ILE A 186 15.39 9.58 -13.21
N PRO A 187 14.55 10.64 -13.19
CA PRO A 187 13.25 10.58 -12.53
C PRO A 187 12.34 9.47 -13.07
N PHE A 188 12.37 9.24 -14.39
CA PHE A 188 11.57 8.20 -15.04
C PHE A 188 12.05 6.80 -14.63
N VAL A 189 13.36 6.57 -14.62
CA VAL A 189 13.96 5.31 -14.17
C VAL A 189 13.65 5.06 -12.69
N MET A 190 13.81 6.07 -11.82
CA MET A 190 13.48 5.98 -10.40
C MET A 190 12.01 5.61 -10.18
N PHE A 191 11.10 6.29 -10.89
CA PHE A 191 9.67 5.99 -10.81
C PHE A 191 9.36 4.55 -11.27
N SER A 192 9.97 4.11 -12.37
CA SER A 192 9.76 2.75 -12.89
C SER A 192 10.24 1.69 -11.89
N LEU A 193 11.42 1.87 -11.29
CA LEU A 193 11.98 0.97 -10.29
C LEU A 193 11.15 0.97 -9.00
N PHE A 194 10.67 2.13 -8.57
CA PHE A 194 9.76 2.27 -7.42
C PHE A 194 8.50 1.41 -7.62
N VAL A 195 7.86 1.53 -8.79
CA VAL A 195 6.66 0.76 -9.13
C VAL A 195 6.97 -0.75 -9.20
N LEU A 196 8.12 -1.14 -9.76
CA LEU A 196 8.53 -2.54 -9.83
C LEU A 196 8.74 -3.15 -8.45
N VAL A 197 9.48 -2.46 -7.57
CA VAL A 197 9.77 -2.92 -6.20
C VAL A 197 8.49 -3.09 -5.37
N ILE A 198 7.59 -2.12 -5.44
CA ILE A 198 6.30 -2.19 -4.72
C ILE A 198 5.37 -3.23 -5.36
N GLY A 199 5.35 -3.32 -6.68
CA GLY A 199 4.59 -4.34 -7.42
C GLY A 199 5.02 -5.75 -7.05
N PHE A 200 6.33 -5.97 -6.91
CA PHE A 200 6.91 -7.24 -6.45
C PHE A 200 6.52 -7.57 -5.00
N TYR A 201 6.64 -6.60 -4.09
CA TYR A 201 6.17 -6.76 -2.71
C TYR A 201 4.68 -7.13 -2.64
N LEU A 202 3.85 -6.45 -3.43
CA LEU A 202 2.43 -6.70 -3.49
C LEU A 202 2.12 -8.12 -4.02
N SER A 203 2.87 -8.62 -5.02
CA SER A 203 2.68 -9.99 -5.52
C SER A 203 3.05 -11.06 -4.51
N LEU A 204 4.09 -10.85 -3.70
CA LEU A 204 4.48 -11.79 -2.64
C LEU A 204 3.38 -11.95 -1.58
N ILE A 205 2.71 -10.85 -1.23
CA ILE A 205 1.70 -10.81 -0.16
C ILE A 205 0.28 -10.99 -0.68
N ALA A 206 0.07 -11.03 -2.00
CA ALA A 206 -1.26 -10.96 -2.61
C ALA A 206 -2.25 -12.02 -2.08
N GLY A 207 -1.77 -13.22 -1.76
CA GLY A 207 -2.60 -14.35 -1.32
C GLY A 207 -2.66 -14.56 0.18
N PHE A 208 -1.84 -13.84 0.95
CA PHE A 208 -1.65 -14.07 2.37
C PHE A 208 -2.87 -13.67 3.19
N SER A 209 -3.37 -12.45 2.97
CA SER A 209 -4.53 -11.93 3.70
C SER A 209 -5.81 -12.72 3.39
N SER A 210 -5.98 -13.12 2.13
CA SER A 210 -7.17 -13.80 1.63
C SER A 210 -7.24 -15.27 2.06
N SER A 211 -6.10 -15.95 2.21
CA SER A 211 -6.07 -17.33 2.70
C SER A 211 -6.51 -17.45 4.16
N ILE A 212 -6.22 -16.45 5.00
CA ILE A 212 -6.69 -16.39 6.40
C ILE A 212 -8.22 -16.37 6.47
N ILE A 213 -8.85 -15.54 5.64
CA ILE A 213 -10.30 -15.34 5.66
C ILE A 213 -11.04 -16.50 5.01
N VAL A 214 -10.59 -16.94 3.82
CA VAL A 214 -11.32 -17.96 3.05
C VAL A 214 -11.16 -19.35 3.67
N ASN A 215 -9.96 -19.71 4.14
CA ASN A 215 -9.71 -21.06 4.68
C ASN A 215 -9.75 -21.12 6.21
N GLY A 216 -9.86 -19.99 6.91
CA GLY A 216 -9.88 -19.94 8.38
C GLY A 216 -8.57 -20.32 9.08
N GLU A 217 -7.47 -20.50 8.33
CA GLU A 217 -6.20 -21.02 8.84
C GLU A 217 -5.49 -20.06 9.81
N GLY A 218 -4.53 -20.63 10.56
CA GLY A 218 -3.57 -19.83 11.34
C GLY A 218 -2.64 -19.01 10.44
N VAL A 219 -2.12 -17.90 11.00
CA VAL A 219 -1.39 -16.89 10.22
C VAL A 219 -0.17 -17.46 9.48
N PHE A 220 0.69 -18.26 10.13
CA PHE A 220 1.85 -18.84 9.44
C PHE A 220 1.48 -19.84 8.33
N LYS A 221 0.48 -20.69 8.56
CA LYS A 221 -0.01 -21.66 7.55
C LYS A 221 -0.58 -20.92 6.34
N SER A 222 -1.30 -19.83 6.59
CA SER A 222 -1.92 -19.01 5.57
C SER A 222 -0.90 -18.29 4.67
N LEU A 223 0.30 -17.96 5.16
CA LEU A 223 1.39 -17.40 4.34
C LEU A 223 1.85 -18.42 3.30
N LYS A 224 2.17 -19.65 3.75
CA LYS A 224 2.61 -20.74 2.87
C LYS A 224 1.51 -21.11 1.85
N ARG A 225 0.27 -21.24 2.31
CA ARG A 225 -0.87 -21.59 1.45
C ARG A 225 -1.22 -20.45 0.48
N GLY A 226 -1.13 -19.20 0.93
CA GLY A 226 -1.33 -18.01 0.10
C GLY A 226 -0.31 -17.92 -1.02
N PHE A 227 0.96 -18.16 -0.71
CA PHE A 227 2.03 -18.20 -1.72
C PHE A 227 1.85 -19.38 -2.69
N SER A 228 1.56 -20.58 -2.17
CA SER A 228 1.33 -21.78 -3.00
C SER A 228 0.16 -21.62 -3.97
N ALA A 229 -0.93 -20.96 -3.53
CA ALA A 229 -2.07 -20.65 -4.39
C ALA A 229 -1.68 -19.76 -5.57
N ILE A 230 -0.80 -18.79 -5.35
CA ILE A 230 -0.40 -17.80 -6.36
C ILE A 230 0.73 -18.31 -7.26
N ASN A 231 1.62 -19.15 -6.75
CA ASN A 231 2.85 -19.55 -7.43
C ASN A 231 2.60 -20.07 -8.86
N LYS A 232 1.50 -20.83 -9.06
CA LYS A 232 1.10 -21.37 -10.37
C LYS A 232 0.83 -20.31 -11.45
N LYS A 233 0.50 -19.08 -11.04
CA LYS A 233 0.22 -17.94 -11.93
C LYS A 233 1.04 -16.71 -11.54
N TYR A 234 2.20 -16.90 -10.92
CA TYR A 234 2.98 -15.83 -10.29
C TYR A 234 3.25 -14.66 -11.25
N PHE A 235 3.76 -14.92 -12.45
CA PHE A 235 4.06 -13.87 -13.43
C PHE A 235 2.83 -13.06 -13.86
N ARG A 236 1.66 -13.71 -13.96
CA ARG A 236 0.41 -13.00 -14.25
C ARG A 236 0.03 -12.09 -13.08
N VAL A 237 0.18 -12.57 -11.84
CA VAL A 237 -0.10 -11.79 -10.63
C VAL A 237 0.88 -10.61 -10.49
N LEU A 238 2.17 -10.84 -10.73
CA LEU A 238 3.22 -9.82 -10.75
C LEU A 238 2.94 -8.73 -11.79
N SER A 239 2.63 -9.11 -13.04
CA SER A 239 2.27 -8.14 -14.08
C SER A 239 1.06 -7.30 -13.66
N THR A 240 0.01 -7.93 -13.11
CA THR A 240 -1.16 -7.18 -12.64
C THR A 240 -0.89 -6.31 -11.41
N SER A 241 0.00 -6.72 -10.50
CA SER A 241 0.35 -5.93 -9.32
C SER A 241 1.13 -4.69 -9.73
N ILE A 242 2.08 -4.81 -10.65
CA ILE A 242 2.83 -3.68 -11.23
C ILE A 242 1.88 -2.68 -11.88
N ILE A 243 0.95 -3.13 -12.73
CA ILE A 243 -0.03 -2.26 -13.40
C ILE A 243 -0.92 -1.53 -12.37
N ILE A 244 -1.38 -2.24 -11.34
CA ILE A 244 -2.23 -1.63 -10.30
C ILE A 244 -1.44 -0.58 -9.50
N VAL A 245 -0.21 -0.89 -9.10
CA VAL A 245 0.64 0.06 -8.37
C VAL A 245 0.94 1.28 -9.23
N PHE A 246 1.27 1.10 -10.50
CA PHE A 246 1.48 2.18 -11.47
C PHE A 246 0.25 3.10 -11.54
N LEU A 247 -0.93 2.54 -11.81
CA LEU A 247 -2.17 3.30 -11.95
C LEU A 247 -2.55 4.04 -10.66
N LEU A 248 -2.43 3.38 -9.50
CA LEU A 248 -2.72 4.00 -8.20
C LEU A 248 -1.76 5.14 -7.90
N THR A 249 -0.48 4.98 -8.21
CA THR A 249 0.53 6.00 -7.92
C THR A 249 0.32 7.22 -8.80
N ILE A 250 0.12 7.05 -10.11
CA ILE A 250 -0.14 8.16 -11.04
C ILE A 250 -1.47 8.85 -10.71
N SER A 251 -2.52 8.08 -10.44
CA SER A 251 -3.83 8.62 -10.08
C SER A 251 -3.75 9.47 -8.81
N ASN A 252 -3.04 8.98 -7.77
CA ASN A 252 -2.82 9.74 -6.54
C ASN A 252 -1.98 11.00 -6.76
N LEU A 253 -0.88 10.92 -7.52
CA LEU A 253 -0.03 12.08 -7.79
C LEU A 253 -0.78 13.15 -8.58
N PHE A 254 -1.53 12.76 -9.60
CA PHE A 254 -2.31 13.68 -10.42
C PHE A 254 -3.41 14.39 -9.61
N LEU A 255 -4.18 13.62 -8.82
CA LEU A 255 -5.22 14.18 -7.97
C LEU A 255 -4.65 15.06 -6.86
N ALA A 256 -3.52 14.67 -6.27
CA ALA A 256 -2.81 15.45 -5.26
C ALA A 256 -2.35 16.80 -5.81
N ALA A 257 -1.75 16.82 -7.01
CA ALA A 257 -1.31 18.05 -7.66
C ALA A 257 -2.50 18.97 -7.99
N TYR A 258 -3.60 18.41 -8.49
CA TYR A 258 -4.78 19.20 -8.88
C TYR A 258 -5.55 19.80 -7.69
N SER A 259 -5.56 19.12 -6.55
CA SER A 259 -6.39 19.47 -5.39
C SER A 259 -5.61 19.93 -4.16
N PHE A 260 -4.35 20.34 -4.33
CA PHE A 260 -3.48 20.76 -3.22
C PHE A 260 -3.43 19.72 -2.08
N PHE A 261 -3.19 18.46 -2.45
CA PHE A 261 -3.20 17.29 -1.56
C PHE A 261 -4.53 16.95 -0.86
N ALA A 262 -5.57 17.78 -0.96
CA ALA A 262 -6.87 17.52 -0.32
C ALA A 262 -7.50 16.20 -0.79
N SER A 263 -7.33 15.83 -2.07
CA SER A 263 -7.82 14.55 -2.59
C SER A 263 -7.21 13.34 -1.90
N LEU A 264 -5.99 13.44 -1.36
CA LEU A 264 -5.30 12.32 -0.71
C LEU A 264 -6.08 11.78 0.48
N ILE A 265 -6.87 12.63 1.14
CA ILE A 265 -7.77 12.22 2.23
C ILE A 265 -8.69 11.10 1.74
N LEU A 266 -9.27 11.20 0.54
CA LEU A 266 -10.17 10.18 0.00
C LEU A 266 -9.45 9.11 -0.83
N THR A 267 -8.40 9.48 -1.56
CA THR A 267 -7.74 8.52 -2.47
C THR A 267 -6.89 7.50 -1.71
N LEU A 268 -6.25 7.86 -0.59
CA LEU A 268 -5.48 6.93 0.24
C LEU A 268 -6.31 5.77 0.84
N PRO A 269 -7.49 5.97 1.45
CA PRO A 269 -8.34 4.85 1.88
C PRO A 269 -8.91 4.07 0.68
N MET A 270 -9.22 4.74 -0.44
CA MET A 270 -9.65 4.09 -1.67
C MET A 270 -8.57 3.16 -2.23
N THR A 271 -7.29 3.56 -2.23
CA THR A 271 -6.18 2.71 -2.67
C THR A 271 -6.07 1.45 -1.82
N THR A 272 -6.23 1.56 -0.49
CA THR A 272 -6.24 0.36 0.37
C THR A 272 -7.39 -0.59 0.07
N LEU A 273 -8.57 -0.05 -0.25
CA LEU A 273 -9.70 -0.88 -0.65
C LEU A 273 -9.43 -1.60 -1.99
N ILE A 274 -8.86 -0.89 -2.97
CA ILE A 274 -8.44 -1.47 -4.26
C ILE A 274 -7.44 -2.60 -4.04
N LEU A 275 -6.43 -2.38 -3.19
CA LEU A 275 -5.42 -3.39 -2.88
C LEU A 275 -6.05 -4.61 -2.16
N CYS A 276 -7.01 -4.42 -1.25
CA CYS A 276 -7.73 -5.52 -0.61
C CYS A 276 -8.57 -6.32 -1.62
N LEU A 277 -9.29 -5.63 -2.51
CA LEU A 277 -10.05 -6.25 -3.60
C LEU A 277 -9.13 -7.03 -4.55
N PHE A 278 -7.98 -6.46 -4.91
CA PHE A 278 -7.00 -7.14 -5.75
C PHE A 278 -6.53 -8.46 -5.10
N LYS A 279 -6.22 -8.44 -3.79
CA LYS A 279 -5.79 -9.63 -3.04
C LYS A 279 -6.85 -10.75 -3.09
N ILE A 280 -8.10 -10.42 -2.72
CA ILE A 280 -9.16 -11.42 -2.67
C ILE A 280 -9.57 -11.92 -4.07
N VAL A 281 -9.70 -11.03 -5.06
CA VAL A 281 -10.03 -11.45 -6.44
C VAL A 281 -8.94 -12.32 -7.02
N THR A 282 -7.67 -11.98 -6.82
CA THR A 282 -6.53 -12.79 -7.27
C THR A 282 -6.54 -14.17 -6.62
N TYR A 283 -6.83 -14.24 -5.32
CA TYR A 283 -6.94 -15.51 -4.60
C TYR A 283 -8.04 -16.41 -5.17
N TYR A 284 -9.23 -15.86 -5.45
CA TYR A 284 -10.34 -16.58 -6.07
C TYR A 284 -10.01 -17.10 -7.48
N GLU A 285 -9.39 -16.26 -8.32
CA GLU A 285 -9.01 -16.63 -9.70
C GLU A 285 -7.89 -17.67 -9.77
N CYS A 286 -6.96 -17.66 -8.82
CA CYS A 286 -5.89 -18.64 -8.71
C CYS A 286 -6.41 -19.99 -8.23
N ASN A 287 -7.31 -20.00 -7.25
CA ASN A 287 -7.91 -21.24 -6.71
C ASN A 287 -9.08 -21.78 -7.52
N GLY A 288 -9.60 -21.02 -8.48
CA GLY A 288 -10.74 -21.46 -9.27
C GLY A 288 -12.08 -21.31 -8.52
N MET A 289 -12.18 -20.46 -7.51
CA MET A 289 -13.43 -20.29 -6.75
C MET A 289 -14.40 -19.37 -7.50
N ARG A 290 -15.70 -19.71 -7.49
CA ARG A 290 -16.76 -18.85 -8.04
C ARG A 290 -17.04 -17.69 -7.09
N TYR A 291 -17.33 -16.50 -7.63
CA TYR A 291 -17.67 -15.33 -6.82
C TYR A 291 -18.62 -14.38 -7.54
N TYR A 292 -19.39 -13.62 -6.75
CA TYR A 292 -20.30 -12.60 -7.25
C TYR A 292 -19.56 -11.31 -7.60
N VAL A 293 -19.92 -10.71 -8.74
CA VAL A 293 -19.51 -9.37 -9.18
C VAL A 293 -20.78 -8.59 -9.50
N GLY A 294 -21.31 -7.88 -8.51
CA GLY A 294 -22.64 -7.29 -8.59
C GLY A 294 -23.71 -8.39 -8.67
N GLU A 295 -24.50 -8.38 -9.75
CA GLU A 295 -25.54 -9.40 -9.97
C GLU A 295 -25.02 -10.67 -10.62
N ASN A 296 -23.88 -10.59 -11.34
CA ASN A 296 -23.35 -11.70 -12.13
C ASN A 296 -22.45 -12.63 -11.31
N ILE A 297 -22.59 -13.93 -11.51
CA ILE A 297 -21.66 -14.95 -10.97
C ILE A 297 -20.49 -15.07 -11.95
N ARG A 298 -19.27 -14.86 -11.46
CA ARG A 298 -18.07 -15.18 -12.22
C ARG A 298 -17.57 -16.57 -11.86
N THR A 299 -17.46 -17.41 -12.87
CA THR A 299 -16.78 -18.69 -12.81
C THR A 299 -15.40 -18.56 -13.44
N PRO A 300 -14.30 -18.83 -12.70
CA PRO A 300 -12.96 -18.78 -13.27
C PRO A 300 -12.75 -19.92 -14.28
N LEU A 301 -11.91 -19.67 -15.29
CA LEU A 301 -11.72 -20.53 -16.46
C LEU A 301 -11.49 -22.01 -16.13
N ARG A 302 -10.71 -22.31 -15.08
CA ARG A 302 -10.40 -23.69 -14.68
C ARG A 302 -11.63 -24.49 -14.22
N VAL A 303 -12.57 -23.84 -13.53
CA VAL A 303 -13.83 -24.49 -13.14
C VAL A 303 -14.76 -24.59 -14.33
N CYS A 304 -14.78 -23.59 -15.21
CA CYS A 304 -15.52 -23.70 -16.47
C CYS A 304 -15.04 -24.89 -17.32
N GLU A 305 -13.73 -25.11 -17.42
CA GLU A 305 -13.14 -26.24 -18.15
C GLU A 305 -13.48 -27.58 -17.48
N GLN A 306 -13.37 -27.67 -16.16
CA GLN A 306 -13.77 -28.88 -15.42
C GLN A 306 -15.27 -29.16 -15.53
N ASP A 307 -16.12 -28.13 -15.49
CA ASP A 307 -17.57 -28.27 -15.65
C ASP A 307 -17.94 -28.68 -17.07
N LYS A 308 -17.26 -28.13 -18.09
CA LYS A 308 -17.43 -28.56 -19.49
C LYS A 308 -17.00 -30.02 -19.68
N MET A 309 -15.85 -30.42 -19.13
CA MET A 309 -15.36 -31.80 -19.18
C MET A 309 -16.29 -32.77 -18.42
N LYS A 310 -16.84 -32.36 -17.28
CA LYS A 310 -17.86 -33.14 -16.56
C LYS A 310 -19.14 -33.27 -17.38
N LYS A 311 -19.63 -32.19 -17.99
CA LYS A 311 -20.82 -32.25 -18.87
C LYS A 311 -20.60 -33.17 -20.08
N LEU A 312 -19.40 -33.17 -20.67
CA LEU A 312 -19.04 -34.06 -21.77
C LEU A 312 -19.03 -35.54 -21.36
N LYS A 313 -18.68 -35.87 -20.10
CA LYS A 313 -18.76 -37.25 -19.58
C LYS A 313 -20.17 -37.82 -19.48
N TYR A 314 -21.22 -37.00 -19.56
CA TYR A 314 -22.62 -37.45 -19.54
C TYR A 314 -23.26 -37.50 -20.93
N ILE A 315 -22.47 -37.23 -21.99
CA ILE A 315 -22.91 -37.25 -23.40
C ILE A 315 -22.36 -38.50 -24.13
N VAL A 316 -21.42 -39.23 -23.51
CA VAL A 316 -20.89 -40.53 -23.97
C VAL A 316 -21.45 -41.62 -23.07
#